data_AF-A0AB34R321-F1
#
_entry.id   AF-A0AB34R321-F1
#
_cell.length_a   1.000
_cell.length_b   1.000
_cell.length_c   1.000
_cell.angle_alpha   90.00
_cell.angle_beta   90.00
_cell.angle_gamma   90.00
#
_symmetry.space_group_name_H-M   'P 1'
#
loop_
_entity.id
_entity.type
_entity.pdbx_description
1 polymer ?
#
loop_
_entity_poly.entity_id
_entity_poly.type
_entity_poly.pdbx_seq_one_letter_code
_entity_poly.pdbx_strand_id
1 'polypeptide(L)' 'MTMLTGRRYGETLVAFFTMLQLMDRYILSKDNEGYYLNVKLHGHSSVIRASNLHVLYVELGKWLVTLPKNYWNQKK' A
#
# COMPACT_ATOMS: atom_id res chain seq x y z
N MET A 1 -1.36 -7.46 -20.19
CA MET A 1 -1.69 -6.16 -19.57
C MET A 1 -3.20 -6.11 -19.39
N THR A 2 -3.70 -6.34 -18.18
CA THR A 2 -5.14 -6.52 -17.93
C THR A 2 -5.74 -5.16 -17.58
N MET A 3 -6.57 -4.59 -18.47
CA MET A 3 -7.31 -3.36 -18.16
C MET A 3 -8.39 -3.69 -17.13
N LEU A 4 -8.29 -3.07 -15.95
CA LEU A 4 -9.35 -3.14 -14.95
C LEU A 4 -10.54 -2.32 -15.47
N THR A 5 -11.72 -2.95 -15.56
CA THR A 5 -12.97 -2.23 -15.81
C THR A 5 -13.21 -1.20 -14.69
N GLY A 6 -13.89 -0.09 -14.96
CA GLY A 6 -14.03 1.02 -14.00
C GLY A 6 -14.50 0.61 -12.59
N ARG A 7 -15.34 -0.42 -12.51
CA ARG A 7 -15.78 -1.03 -11.23
C ARG A 7 -14.64 -1.68 -10.45
N ARG A 8 -13.80 -2.48 -11.12
CA ARG A 8 -12.63 -3.14 -10.50
C ARG A 8 -11.56 -2.14 -10.09
N TYR A 9 -11.41 -1.05 -10.84
CA TYR A 9 -10.51 0.05 -10.46
C TYR A 9 -10.97 0.72 -9.15
N GLY A 10 -12.27 0.96 -8.99
CA GLY A 10 -12.85 1.48 -7.74
C GLY A 10 -12.62 0.54 -6.56
N GLU A 11 -12.88 -0.76 -6.72
CA GLU A 11 -12.63 -1.77 -5.68
C GLU A 11 -11.15 -1.83 -5.27
N THR A 12 -10.23 -1.70 -6.24
CA THR A 12 -8.78 -1.68 -5.97
C THR A 12 -8.36 -0.46 -5.16
N LEU A 13 -8.93 0.72 -5.47
CA LEU A 13 -8.66 1.93 -4.71
C LEU A 13 -9.18 1.83 -3.27
N VAL A 14 -10.39 1.29 -3.08
CA VAL A 14 -10.95 1.07 -1.75
C VAL A 14 -10.03 0.15 -0.94
N ALA A 15 -9.62 -0.99 -1.50
CA ALA A 15 -8.70 -1.92 -0.85
C ALA A 15 -7.36 -1.26 -0.49
N PHE A 16 -6.81 -0.43 -1.38
CA PHE A 16 -5.57 0.31 -1.12
C PHE A 16 -5.71 1.26 0.08
N PHE A 17 -6.79 2.05 0.13
CA PHE A 17 -7.04 2.95 1.27
C PHE A 17 -7.30 2.19 2.57
N THR A 18 -7.98 1.05 2.52
CA THR A 18 -8.14 0.17 3.69
C THR A 18 -6.79 -0.34 4.20
N MET A 19 -5.88 -0.74 3.31
CA MET A 19 -4.52 -1.13 3.72
C MET A 19 -3.77 0.02 4.39
N LEU A 20 -3.89 1.25 3.85
CA LEU A 20 -3.26 2.43 4.47
C LEU A 20 -3.83 2.74 5.87
N GLN A 21 -5.11 2.48 6.11
CA GLN A 21 -5.72 2.64 7.45
C GLN A 21 -5.15 1.69 8.51
N LEU A 22 -4.55 0.57 8.10
CA LEU A 22 -3.87 -0.34 9.02
C LEU A 22 -2.50 0.19 9.46
N MET A 23 -1.92 1.15 8.74
CA MET A 23 -0.60 1.67 9.03
C MET A 23 -0.64 2.59 10.26
N ASP A 24 0.37 2.48 11.14
CA ASP A 24 0.55 3.41 12.26
C ASP A 24 0.77 4.84 11.77
N ARG A 25 1.48 4.96 10.64
CA ARG A 25 1.73 6.22 9.96
C ARG A 25 1.91 5.95 8.47
N TYR A 26 1.34 6.81 7.64
CA TYR A 26 1.67 6.84 6.22
C TYR A 26 1.77 8.28 5.72
N ILE A 27 2.62 8.50 4.71
CA ILE A 27 2.71 9.74 3.94
C ILE A 27 2.65 9.34 2.47
N LEU A 28 1.56 9.69 1.81
CA LEU A 28 1.39 9.54 0.37
C LEU A 28 1.66 10.90 -0.29
N SER A 29 2.58 10.92 -1.23
CA SER A 29 2.95 12.12 -2.00
C SER A 29 3.05 11.77 -3.49
N LYS A 30 2.93 12.79 -4.33
CA LYS A 30 3.07 12.67 -5.78
C LYS A 30 4.06 13.73 -6.25
N ASP A 31 5.02 13.32 -7.05
CA ASP A 31 5.95 14.20 -7.75
C ASP A 31 5.86 13.95 -9.26
N ASN A 32 6.81 14.50 -10.02
CA ASN A 32 6.87 14.34 -11.47
C ASN A 32 7.28 12.93 -11.92
N GLU A 33 7.90 12.13 -11.04
CA GLU A 33 8.35 10.76 -11.32
C GLU A 33 7.29 9.71 -10.97
N GLY A 34 6.32 10.06 -10.11
CA GLY A 34 5.17 9.25 -9.81
C GLY A 34 4.64 9.45 -8.39
N TYR A 35 4.27 8.36 -7.75
CA TYR A 35 3.78 8.30 -6.39
C TYR A 35 4.84 7.78 -5.45
N TYR A 36 4.89 8.40 -4.28
CA TYR A 36 5.78 8.08 -3.18
C TYR A 36 4.97 7.76 -1.95
N LEU A 37 5.20 6.60 -1.35
CA LEU A 37 4.52 6.16 -0.14
C LEU A 37 5.55 5.78 0.92
N ASN A 38 5.60 6.57 1.98
CA ASN A 38 6.31 6.22 3.20
C ASN A 38 5.30 5.61 4.19
N VAL A 39 5.50 4.37 4.60
CA VAL A 39 4.62 3.64 5.53
C VAL A 39 5.40 3.18 6.74
N LYS A 40 4.71 3.18 7.88
CA LYS A 40 5.18 2.57 9.12
C LYS A 40 4.08 1.68 9.70
N LEU A 41 4.45 0.45 10.04
CA LEU A 41 3.58 -0.52 10.71
C LEU A 41 4.38 -1.29 11.76
N HIS A 42 3.96 -1.23 13.02
CA HIS A 42 4.55 -1.93 14.16
C HIS A 42 6.08 -1.82 14.23
N GLY A 43 6.59 -0.60 14.01
CA GLY A 43 8.04 -0.32 14.05
C GLY A 43 8.80 -0.57 12.75
N HIS A 44 8.20 -1.21 11.74
CA HIS A 44 8.80 -1.36 10.41
C HIS A 44 8.43 -0.20 9.52
N SER A 45 9.41 0.39 8.86
CA SER A 45 9.20 1.44 7.86
C SER A 45 9.61 0.98 6.48
N SER A 46 8.87 1.40 5.47
CA SER A 46 9.23 1.21 4.08
C SER A 46 8.90 2.44 3.26
N VAL A 47 9.67 2.61 2.20
CA VAL A 47 9.49 3.66 1.20
C VAL A 47 9.24 2.98 -0.13
N ILE A 48 8.08 3.22 -0.70
CA ILE A 48 7.61 2.59 -1.94
C ILE A 48 7.39 3.69 -2.98
N ARG A 49 8.03 3.52 -4.15
CA ARG A 49 7.87 4.39 -5.31
C ARG A 49 7.19 3.64 -6.45
N ALA A 50 6.26 4.30 -7.13
CA ALA A 50 5.57 3.72 -8.27
C ALA A 50 5.12 4.79 -9.26
N SER A 51 5.08 4.47 -10.55
CA SER A 51 4.63 5.40 -11.60
C SER A 51 3.13 5.72 -11.52
N ASN A 52 2.32 4.86 -10.89
CA ASN A 52 0.89 5.09 -10.69
C ASN A 52 0.37 4.42 -9.40
N LEU A 53 -0.83 4.80 -8.96
CA LEU A 53 -1.47 4.27 -7.75
C LEU A 53 -1.72 2.76 -7.79
N HIS A 54 -2.01 2.20 -8.97
CA HIS A 54 -2.25 0.77 -9.08
C HIS A 54 -0.98 -0.04 -8.83
N VAL A 55 0.15 0.38 -9.41
CA VAL A 55 1.46 -0.22 -9.14
C VAL A 55 1.84 -0.01 -7.68
N LEU A 56 1.56 1.17 -7.12
CA LEU A 56 1.81 1.47 -5.71
C LEU A 56 1.06 0.52 -4.77
N TYR A 57 -0.21 0.22 -5.08
CA TYR A 57 -1.02 -0.76 -4.36
C TYR A 57 -0.40 -2.16 -4.41
N VAL A 58 0.05 -2.59 -5.59
CA VAL A 58 0.69 -3.91 -5.76
C VAL A 58 2.00 -3.99 -4.96
N GLU A 59 2.84 -2.96 -5.01
CA GLU A 59 4.11 -2.93 -4.27
C GLU A 59 3.89 -2.86 -2.75
N LEU A 60 2.88 -2.11 -2.29
CA LEU A 60 2.48 -2.13 -0.88
C LEU A 60 2.04 -3.53 -0.44
N GLY A 61 1.21 -4.20 -1.24
CA GLY A 61 0.77 -5.57 -0.95
C GLY A 61 1.94 -6.55 -0.87
N LYS A 62 2.90 -6.47 -1.79
CA LYS A 62 4.13 -7.28 -1.74
C LYS A 62 4.90 -7.05 -0.45
N TRP A 63 5.11 -5.79 -0.07
CA TRP A 63 5.81 -5.45 1.17
C TRP A 63 5.09 -6.03 2.40
N LEU A 64 3.76 -5.91 2.50
CA LEU A 64 2.99 -6.46 3.62
C LEU A 64 3.17 -7.98 3.76
N VAL A 65 3.26 -8.71 2.65
CA VAL A 65 3.48 -10.17 2.65
C VAL A 65 4.89 -10.54 3.12
N THR A 66 5.86 -9.63 3.01
CA THR A 66 7.22 -9.86 3.57
C THR A 66 7.28 -9.71 5.09
N LEU A 67 6.25 -9.14 5.73
CA LEU A 67 6.23 -8.97 7.17
C LEU A 67 6.03 -10.32 7.88
N PRO A 68 6.72 -10.56 9.01
CA PRO A 68 6.62 -11.83 9.72
C PRO A 68 5.19 -12.12 10.23
N LYS A 69 4.79 -13.40 10.27
CA LYS A 69 3.41 -13.81 10.64
C LYS A 69 2.95 -13.36 12.04
N ASN A 70 3.89 -13.18 12.97
CA ASN A 70 3.59 -12.72 14.33
C ASN A 70 3.12 -11.25 14.38
N TYR A 71 3.26 -10.48 13.31
CA TYR A 71 2.75 -9.10 13.20
C TYR A 71 1.23 -9.05 13.12
N TRP A 72 0.63 -10.02 12.44
CA TRP A 72 -0.82 -10.07 12.24
C TRP A 72 -1.58 -10.59 13.46
N ASN A 73 -0.88 -11.20 14.41
CA ASN A 73 -1.45 -11.85 15.59
C ASN A 73 -1.27 -11.02 16.88
N GLN A 74 -1.09 -9.70 16.79
CA GLN A 74 -1.06 -8.85 17.97
C GLN A 74 -2.49 -8.72 18.54
N LYS A 75 -2.82 -9.60 19.50
CA LYS A 75 -3.98 -9.41 20.37
C LYS A 75 -3.77 -8.09 21.11
N LYS A 76 -4.67 -7.12 20.87
CA LYS A 76 -4.84 -5.96 21.76
C LYS A 76 -5.18 -6.40 23.17
#